data_AF-A0A0R3KV14-F1
#
_entry.id   AF-A0A0R3KV14-F1
#
_cell.length_a   1.000
_cell.length_b   1.000
_cell.length_c   1.000
_cell.angle_alpha   90.00
_cell.angle_beta   90.00
_cell.angle_gamma   90.00
#
_symmetry.space_group_name_H-M   'P 1'
#
loop_
_entity.id
_entity.type
_entity.pdbx_description
1 polymer ?
#
loop_
_entity_poly.entity_id
_entity_poly.type
_entity_poly.pdbx_seq_one_letter_code
_entity_poly.pdbx_strand_id
1 'polypeptide(L)'
;MSAYVKTETKYGRPEQSLDIHRFARDLAKAIGGKVIPQKPGEIPNERYASIELDGAAISFTAGWGRNEIEKVSVRISALGLNLSYNDMPRGPEFKTPEAKVSTARPLAAIAADIKRRVIDPGKAPIEKLREHAAACDRQRTDLRATADQLRKRYPGLSVTVKDDARHSATFYRNDNKGPYLSGSVGPDGSASIERIGSLTPEQFARVMAALYPVDAKERR
;
A
#
# COMPACT_ATOMS: atom_id res chain seq x y z
N MET A 1 -11.59 34.45 -19.12
CA MET A 1 -11.62 33.06 -19.60
C MET A 1 -10.40 32.34 -19.05
N SER A 2 -10.57 31.19 -18.40
CA SER A 2 -9.44 30.35 -18.01
C SER A 2 -8.57 29.99 -19.22
N ALA A 3 -7.25 30.12 -19.08
CA ALA A 3 -6.27 29.84 -20.14
C ALA A 3 -6.22 28.36 -20.58
N TYR A 4 -6.90 27.49 -19.83
CA TYR A 4 -6.86 26.04 -19.99
C TYR A 4 -8.20 25.43 -20.42
N VAL A 5 -9.25 26.22 -20.59
CA VAL A 5 -10.53 25.71 -21.11
C VAL A 5 -10.49 25.70 -22.64
N LYS A 6 -10.80 24.54 -23.22
CA LYS A 6 -10.96 24.33 -24.66
C LYS A 6 -12.41 24.02 -25.00
N THR A 7 -12.81 24.35 -26.22
CA THR A 7 -14.11 23.98 -26.79
C THR A 7 -13.88 22.95 -27.88
N GLU A 8 -14.56 21.80 -27.79
CA GLU A 8 -14.48 20.70 -28.74
C GLU A 8 -15.89 20.27 -29.16
N THR A 9 -16.07 19.84 -30.40
CA THR A 9 -17.36 19.30 -30.83
C THR A 9 -17.45 17.83 -30.42
N LYS A 10 -18.32 17.50 -29.47
CA LYS A 10 -18.64 16.12 -29.07
C LYS A 10 -20.11 15.84 -29.36
N TYR A 11 -20.39 14.71 -30.00
CA TYR A 11 -21.76 14.31 -30.38
C TYR A 11 -22.54 15.39 -31.15
N GLY A 12 -21.86 16.15 -32.02
CA GLY A 12 -22.46 17.22 -32.82
C GLY A 12 -22.78 18.50 -32.05
N ARG A 13 -22.31 18.65 -30.80
CA ARG A 13 -22.52 19.84 -29.96
C ARG A 13 -21.18 20.40 -29.46
N PRO A 14 -21.03 21.73 -29.36
CA PRO A 14 -19.87 22.30 -28.71
C PRO A 14 -19.90 21.97 -27.22
N GLU A 15 -18.90 21.25 -26.76
CA GLU A 15 -18.64 20.97 -25.35
C GLU A 15 -17.36 21.66 -24.92
N GLN A 16 -17.40 22.29 -23.75
CA GLN A 16 -16.20 22.84 -23.15
C GLN A 16 -15.58 21.76 -22.26
N SER A 17 -14.25 21.69 -22.25
CA SER A 17 -13.49 20.85 -21.32
C SER A 17 -12.19 21.53 -20.90
N LEU A 18 -11.58 21.05 -19.81
CA LEU A 18 -10.27 21.52 -19.37
C LEU A 18 -9.17 20.74 -20.09
N ASP A 19 -8.18 21.43 -20.65
CA ASP A 19 -6.93 20.82 -21.09
C ASP A 19 -6.03 20.54 -19.88
N ILE A 20 -6.33 19.41 -19.21
CA ILE A 20 -5.63 18.98 -17.99
C ILE A 20 -4.14 18.66 -18.24
N HIS A 21 -3.80 18.22 -19.45
CA HIS A 21 -2.44 17.83 -19.83
C HIS A 21 -1.55 19.06 -20.02
N ARG A 22 -2.08 20.11 -20.66
CA ARG A 22 -1.40 21.40 -20.73
C ARG A 22 -1.26 22.03 -19.34
N PHE A 23 -2.32 22.01 -18.54
CA PHE A 23 -2.27 22.51 -17.16
C PHE A 23 -1.19 21.80 -16.34
N ALA A 24 -1.15 20.46 -16.35
CA ALA A 24 -0.15 19.68 -15.62
C ALA A 24 1.27 19.98 -16.08
N ARG A 25 1.49 20.16 -17.38
CA ARG A 25 2.80 20.52 -17.96
C ARG A 25 3.29 21.89 -17.50
N ASP A 26 2.42 22.89 -17.55
CA ASP A 26 2.78 24.25 -17.15
C ASP A 26 3.00 24.32 -15.63
N LEU A 27 2.16 23.63 -14.86
CA LEU A 27 2.33 23.53 -13.42
C LEU A 27 3.62 22.79 -13.04
N ALA A 28 3.97 21.70 -13.73
CA ALA A 28 5.22 20.98 -13.52
C ALA A 28 6.42 21.92 -13.67
N LYS A 29 6.46 22.73 -14.73
CA LYS A 29 7.50 23.74 -14.93
C LYS A 29 7.53 24.75 -13.78
N ALA A 30 6.37 25.22 -13.33
CA ALA A 30 6.25 26.22 -12.27
C ALA A 30 6.71 25.72 -10.89
N ILE A 31 6.56 24.42 -10.61
CA ILE A 31 6.93 23.82 -9.30
C ILE A 31 8.23 23.00 -9.34
N GLY A 32 8.90 22.91 -10.50
CA GLY A 32 10.12 22.11 -10.67
C GLY A 32 9.89 20.60 -10.80
N GLY A 33 8.66 20.17 -11.13
CA GLY A 33 8.31 18.77 -11.33
C GLY A 33 8.49 18.30 -12.78
N LYS A 34 8.17 17.03 -13.02
CA LYS A 34 8.18 16.39 -14.36
C LYS A 34 6.83 15.77 -14.66
N VAL A 35 6.33 15.88 -15.89
CA VAL A 35 5.08 15.20 -16.27
C VAL A 35 5.31 13.69 -16.28
N ILE A 36 4.40 12.94 -15.66
CA ILE A 36 4.40 11.48 -15.75
C ILE A 36 3.73 11.12 -17.08
N PRO A 37 4.48 10.53 -18.04
CA PRO A 37 3.91 10.17 -19.32
C PRO A 37 2.86 9.07 -19.14
N GLN A 38 1.81 9.13 -19.96
CA GLN A 38 0.86 8.05 -20.04
C GLN A 38 1.56 6.78 -20.58
N LYS A 39 1.24 5.61 -20.02
CA LYS A 39 1.90 4.38 -20.46
C LYS A 39 1.43 4.00 -21.87
N PRO A 40 2.32 3.43 -22.71
CA PRO A 40 1.91 2.90 -24.01
C PRO A 40 0.77 1.88 -23.85
N GLY A 41 -0.31 2.05 -24.62
CA GLY A 41 -1.47 1.16 -24.61
C GLY A 41 -2.59 1.53 -23.63
N GLU A 42 -2.42 2.54 -22.78
CA GLU A 42 -3.52 3.06 -21.95
C GLU A 42 -4.46 3.95 -22.78
N ILE A 43 -5.78 3.82 -22.56
CA ILE A 43 -6.78 4.68 -23.20
C ILE A 43 -6.52 6.13 -22.75
N PRO A 44 -6.34 7.10 -23.67
CA PRO A 44 -6.13 8.49 -23.33
C PRO A 44 -7.20 8.99 -22.35
N ASN A 45 -6.77 9.36 -21.14
CA ASN A 45 -7.68 9.91 -20.16
C ASN A 45 -7.61 11.43 -20.16
N GLU A 46 -8.54 12.05 -20.88
CA GLU A 46 -8.60 13.50 -21.07
C GLU A 46 -8.86 14.29 -19.79
N ARG A 47 -9.23 13.61 -18.69
CA ARG A 47 -9.57 14.25 -17.42
C ARG A 47 -8.51 14.09 -16.35
N TYR A 48 -7.47 13.30 -16.60
CA TYR A 48 -6.45 13.00 -15.59
C TYR A 48 -5.07 13.27 -16.15
N ALA A 49 -4.22 13.86 -15.31
CA ALA A 49 -2.80 14.01 -15.57
C ALA A 49 -2.07 13.82 -14.24
N SER A 50 -0.78 13.50 -14.29
CA SER A 50 0.04 13.43 -13.08
C SER A 50 1.43 13.99 -13.35
N ILE A 51 2.06 14.51 -12.32
CA ILE A 51 3.45 14.96 -12.33
C ILE A 51 4.21 14.30 -11.19
N GLU A 52 5.50 14.12 -11.38
CA GLU A 52 6.45 13.68 -10.38
C GLU A 52 7.16 14.90 -9.78
N LEU A 53 7.28 14.92 -8.45
CA LEU A 53 8.07 15.90 -7.70
C LEU A 53 8.63 15.21 -6.45
N ASP A 54 9.94 15.27 -6.25
CA ASP A 54 10.63 14.73 -5.06
C ASP A 54 10.24 13.27 -4.70
N GLY A 55 10.08 12.40 -5.71
CA GLY A 55 9.68 11.01 -5.54
C GLY A 55 8.21 10.82 -5.10
N ALA A 56 7.39 11.86 -5.17
CA ALA A 56 5.94 11.81 -5.00
C ALA A 56 5.22 12.02 -6.33
N ALA A 57 4.03 11.47 -6.45
CA ALA A 57 3.13 11.71 -7.57
C ALA A 57 2.07 12.74 -7.15
N ILE A 58 1.92 13.81 -7.93
CA ILE A 58 0.82 14.76 -7.79
C ILE A 58 -0.15 14.49 -8.93
N SER A 59 -1.34 14.02 -8.59
CA SER A 59 -2.40 13.68 -9.54
C SER A 59 -3.41 14.80 -9.64
N PHE A 60 -3.84 15.06 -10.87
CA PHE A 60 -4.82 16.06 -11.22
C PHE A 60 -6.03 15.41 -11.85
N THR A 61 -7.22 15.85 -11.44
CA THR A 61 -8.49 15.45 -12.05
C THR A 61 -9.27 16.69 -12.42
N ALA A 62 -9.59 16.84 -13.71
CA ALA A 62 -10.47 17.89 -14.19
C ALA A 62 -11.87 17.73 -13.59
N GLY A 63 -12.47 18.83 -13.16
CA GLY A 63 -13.82 18.86 -12.63
C GLY A 63 -14.85 18.40 -13.66
N TRP A 64 -15.99 17.90 -13.18
CA TRP A 64 -17.09 17.46 -14.02
C TRP A 64 -18.31 18.35 -13.85
N GLY A 65 -18.94 18.73 -14.97
CA GLY A 65 -20.11 19.60 -15.00
C GLY A 65 -19.79 21.05 -15.33
N ARG A 66 -20.82 21.79 -15.77
CA ARG A 66 -20.69 23.17 -16.29
C ARG A 66 -20.08 24.14 -15.26
N ASN A 67 -20.38 23.96 -13.97
CA ASN A 67 -19.93 24.84 -12.89
C ASN A 67 -18.53 24.48 -12.33
N GLU A 68 -17.93 23.40 -12.84
CA GLU A 68 -16.70 22.82 -12.32
C GLU A 68 -15.60 22.75 -13.40
N ILE A 69 -15.88 23.23 -14.61
CA ILE A 69 -15.01 23.07 -15.76
C ILE A 69 -13.63 23.68 -15.59
N GLU A 70 -13.54 24.80 -14.86
CA GLU A 70 -12.27 25.46 -14.56
C GLU A 70 -11.59 24.88 -13.31
N LYS A 71 -12.21 23.93 -12.61
CA LYS A 71 -11.69 23.40 -11.34
C LYS A 71 -10.90 22.12 -11.56
N VAL A 72 -9.80 22.00 -10.82
CA VAL A 72 -8.92 20.83 -10.81
C VAL A 72 -8.84 20.31 -9.38
N SER A 73 -9.19 19.04 -9.18
CA SER A 73 -8.88 18.32 -7.95
C SER A 73 -7.42 17.88 -8.01
N VAL A 74 -6.69 18.14 -6.93
CA VAL A 74 -5.26 17.88 -6.78
C VAL A 74 -5.06 16.96 -5.58
N ARG A 75 -4.34 15.86 -5.78
CA ARG A 75 -3.99 14.89 -4.75
C ARG A 75 -2.50 14.57 -4.83
N ILE A 76 -1.92 14.16 -3.72
CA ILE A 76 -0.54 13.66 -3.67
C ILE A 76 -0.51 12.22 -3.17
N SER A 77 0.37 11.41 -3.74
CA SER A 77 0.60 10.03 -3.37
C SER A 77 2.09 9.66 -3.44
N ALA A 78 2.47 8.56 -2.80
CA ALA A 78 3.82 8.02 -2.90
C ALA A 78 4.02 7.41 -4.30
N LEU A 79 4.97 7.95 -5.08
CA LEU A 79 5.27 7.42 -6.41
C LEU A 79 5.91 6.03 -6.29
N GLY A 80 5.50 5.08 -7.14
CA GLY A 80 6.06 3.74 -7.19
C GLY A 80 5.66 2.82 -6.03
N LEU A 81 4.86 3.31 -5.09
CA LEU A 81 4.39 2.51 -3.96
C LEU A 81 3.22 1.62 -4.39
N ASN A 82 3.40 0.31 -4.33
CA ASN A 82 2.35 -0.67 -4.63
C ASN A 82 2.03 -1.49 -3.37
N LEU A 83 1.09 -0.98 -2.57
CA LEU A 83 0.55 -1.71 -1.42
C LEU A 83 -0.68 -2.51 -1.85
N SER A 84 -0.75 -3.79 -1.45
CA SER A 84 -1.98 -4.55 -1.66
C SER A 84 -3.12 -3.94 -0.82
N TYR A 85 -4.37 -4.18 -1.20
CA TYR A 85 -5.52 -3.68 -0.46
C TYR A 85 -5.48 -4.06 1.03
N ASN A 86 -5.07 -5.30 1.33
CA ASN A 86 -4.93 -5.80 2.70
C ASN A 86 -3.76 -5.16 3.45
N ASP A 87 -2.83 -4.53 2.74
CA ASP A 87 -1.71 -3.85 3.37
C ASP A 87 -1.96 -2.40 3.73
N MET A 88 -3.02 -1.80 3.19
CA MET A 88 -3.27 -0.38 3.34
C MET A 88 -3.36 0.00 4.83
N PRO A 89 -2.46 0.87 5.32
CA PRO A 89 -2.50 1.29 6.71
C PRO A 89 -3.73 2.16 6.96
N ARG A 90 -4.22 2.13 8.20
CA ARG A 90 -5.35 2.95 8.66
C ARG A 90 -4.81 4.00 9.62
N GLY A 91 -5.37 5.20 9.57
CA GLY A 91 -5.03 6.27 10.51
C GLY A 91 -4.90 7.64 9.83
N PRO A 92 -5.13 8.74 10.56
CA PRO A 92 -4.99 10.10 10.04
C PRO A 92 -3.57 10.42 9.55
N GLU A 93 -2.55 9.78 10.12
CA GLU A 93 -1.15 9.99 9.80
C GLU A 93 -0.73 9.45 8.42
N PHE A 94 -1.53 8.55 7.83
CA PHE A 94 -1.32 8.02 6.48
C PHE A 94 -2.16 8.76 5.42
N LYS A 95 -3.05 9.67 5.85
CA LYS A 95 -3.97 10.36 4.96
C LYS A 95 -3.26 11.52 4.26
N THR A 96 -3.13 11.43 2.94
CA THR A 96 -2.59 12.54 2.15
C THR A 96 -3.64 13.65 1.97
N PRO A 97 -3.22 14.92 1.96
CA PRO A 97 -4.12 16.04 1.73
C PRO A 97 -4.59 16.08 0.28
N GLU A 98 -5.79 16.64 0.08
CA GLU A 98 -6.35 16.95 -1.22
C GLU A 98 -6.83 18.40 -1.27
N ALA A 99 -6.80 18.99 -2.45
CA ALA A 99 -7.30 20.33 -2.67
C ALA A 99 -8.04 20.44 -4.00
N LYS A 100 -8.91 21.43 -4.11
CA LYS A 100 -9.52 21.82 -5.37
C LYS A 100 -9.11 23.26 -5.67
N VAL A 101 -8.58 23.48 -6.87
CA VAL A 101 -8.09 24.79 -7.34
C VAL A 101 -8.83 25.21 -8.61
N SER A 102 -8.98 26.51 -8.83
CA SER A 102 -9.50 27.05 -10.10
C SER A 102 -8.35 27.48 -11.00
N THR A 103 -8.41 27.05 -12.26
CA THR A 103 -7.49 27.41 -13.35
C THR A 103 -7.69 28.85 -13.85
N ALA A 104 -8.72 29.56 -13.39
CA ALA A 104 -8.90 30.98 -13.66
C ALA A 104 -7.90 31.88 -12.89
N ARG A 105 -7.22 31.33 -11.87
CA ARG A 105 -6.19 32.04 -11.10
C ARG A 105 -4.85 32.07 -11.85
N PRO A 106 -3.98 33.06 -11.57
CA PRO A 106 -2.61 33.04 -12.09
C PRO A 106 -1.87 31.74 -11.71
N LEU A 107 -1.15 31.14 -12.65
CA LEU A 107 -0.47 29.84 -12.45
C LEU A 107 0.48 29.86 -11.25
N ALA A 108 1.21 30.96 -11.03
CA ALA A 108 2.09 31.11 -9.86
C ALA A 108 1.32 31.05 -8.53
N ALA A 109 0.12 31.62 -8.47
CA ALA A 109 -0.72 31.57 -7.28
C ALA A 109 -1.31 30.17 -7.06
N ILE A 110 -1.64 29.46 -8.13
CA ILE A 110 -2.07 28.05 -8.08
C ILE A 110 -0.92 27.17 -7.57
N ALA A 111 0.28 27.34 -8.11
CA ALA A 111 1.48 26.61 -7.70
C ALA A 111 1.79 26.80 -6.22
N ALA A 112 1.77 28.05 -5.72
CA ALA A 112 1.97 28.35 -4.31
C ALA A 112 0.89 27.73 -3.41
N ASP A 113 -0.38 27.76 -3.84
CA ASP A 113 -1.49 27.19 -3.08
C ASP A 113 -1.43 25.65 -3.01
N ILE A 114 -1.13 24.99 -4.14
CA ILE A 114 -0.90 23.53 -4.19
C ILE A 114 0.28 23.15 -3.31
N LYS A 115 1.38 23.91 -3.37
CA LYS A 115 2.55 23.66 -2.52
C LYS A 115 2.18 23.68 -1.04
N ARG A 116 1.52 24.76 -0.60
CA ARG A 116 1.13 24.97 0.80
C ARG A 116 0.07 23.98 1.30
N ARG A 117 -0.92 23.62 0.48
CA ARG A 117 -2.06 22.80 0.91
C ARG A 117 -1.90 21.30 0.68
N VAL A 118 -1.10 20.91 -0.32
CA VAL A 118 -1.02 19.53 -0.78
C VAL A 118 0.41 19.00 -0.65
N ILE A 119 1.39 19.68 -1.24
CA ILE A 119 2.76 19.14 -1.33
C ILE A 119 3.43 19.12 0.04
N ASP A 120 3.55 20.27 0.70
CA ASP A 120 4.28 20.35 1.96
C ASP A 120 3.62 19.54 3.09
N PRO A 121 2.28 19.58 3.29
CA PRO A 121 1.64 18.73 4.29
C PRO A 121 1.60 17.24 3.90
N GLY A 122 1.73 16.91 2.61
CA GLY A 122 1.71 15.54 2.11
C GLY A 122 3.01 14.77 2.33
N LYS A 123 4.13 15.45 2.59
CA LYS A 123 5.45 14.83 2.77
C LYS A 123 5.47 13.80 3.91
N ALA A 124 4.98 14.16 5.09
CA ALA A 124 5.01 13.27 6.25
C ALA A 124 4.12 12.02 6.08
N PRO A 125 2.86 12.12 5.62
CA PRO A 125 2.06 10.93 5.32
C PRO A 125 2.66 10.03 4.26
N ILE A 126 3.27 10.60 3.21
CA ILE A 126 3.95 9.82 2.17
C ILE A 126 5.13 9.04 2.73
N GLU A 127 5.93 9.66 3.60
CA GLU A 127 7.06 8.97 4.21
C GLU A 127 6.59 7.82 5.12
N LYS A 128 5.54 8.04 5.93
CA LYS A 128 4.93 6.97 6.73
C LYS A 128 4.39 5.83 5.87
N LEU A 129 3.81 6.12 4.71
CA LEU A 129 3.37 5.10 3.76
C LEU A 129 4.54 4.28 3.22
N ARG A 130 5.69 4.90 2.95
CA ARG A 130 6.92 4.19 2.52
C ARG A 130 7.49 3.33 3.63
N GLU A 131 7.60 3.86 4.85
CA GLU A 131 8.05 3.11 6.03
C GLU A 131 7.17 1.88 6.28
N HIS A 132 5.85 2.05 6.20
CA HIS A 132 4.89 0.97 6.35
C HIS A 132 5.06 -0.08 5.27
N ALA A 133 5.18 0.31 4.00
CA ALA A 133 5.42 -0.64 2.91
C ALA A 133 6.72 -1.44 3.12
N ALA A 134 7.80 -0.77 3.49
CA ALA A 134 9.06 -1.43 3.81
C ALA A 134 8.94 -2.40 5.01
N ALA A 135 8.13 -2.06 6.02
CA ALA A 135 7.82 -2.97 7.12
C ALA A 135 7.04 -4.20 6.66
N CYS A 136 6.06 -4.04 5.75
CA CYS A 136 5.29 -5.15 5.19
C CYS A 136 6.18 -6.10 4.39
N ASP A 137 7.09 -5.57 3.58
CA ASP A 137 8.00 -6.38 2.77
C ASP A 137 9.00 -7.14 3.64
N ARG A 138 9.52 -6.50 4.70
CA ARG A 138 10.35 -7.20 5.70
C ARG A 138 9.58 -8.34 6.36
N GLN A 139 8.36 -8.09 6.84
CA GLN A 139 7.52 -9.12 7.46
C GLN A 139 7.28 -10.32 6.53
N ARG A 140 7.06 -10.09 5.23
CA ARG A 140 6.93 -11.19 4.25
C ARG A 140 8.21 -11.99 4.11
N THR A 141 9.36 -11.31 4.00
CA THR A 141 10.66 -11.97 3.90
C THR A 141 10.95 -12.81 5.15
N ASP A 142 10.74 -12.24 6.34
CA ASP A 142 10.97 -12.91 7.63
C ASP A 142 10.03 -14.11 7.79
N LEU A 143 8.77 -13.97 7.39
CA LEU A 143 7.80 -15.07 7.41
C LEU A 143 8.19 -16.21 6.47
N ARG A 144 8.65 -15.90 5.25
CA ARG A 144 9.13 -16.90 4.29
C ARG A 144 10.36 -17.63 4.83
N ALA A 145 11.32 -16.88 5.38
CA ALA A 145 12.52 -17.46 6.00
C ALA A 145 12.16 -18.39 7.17
N THR A 146 11.23 -17.98 8.03
CA THR A 146 10.74 -18.79 9.15
C THR A 146 10.06 -20.07 8.67
N ALA A 147 9.20 -19.97 7.65
CA ALA A 147 8.54 -21.12 7.05
C ALA A 147 9.55 -22.11 6.45
N ASP A 148 10.58 -21.62 5.75
CA ASP A 148 11.63 -22.46 5.18
C ASP A 148 12.48 -23.15 6.24
N GLN A 149 12.80 -22.46 7.34
CA GLN A 149 13.48 -23.06 8.48
C GLN A 149 12.65 -24.20 9.09
N LEU A 150 11.33 -24.00 9.26
CA LEU A 150 10.43 -25.04 9.78
C LEU A 150 10.36 -26.25 8.83
N ARG A 151 10.21 -26.04 7.53
CA ARG A 151 10.23 -27.13 6.53
C ARG A 151 11.53 -27.93 6.58
N LYS A 152 12.67 -27.24 6.69
CA LYS A 152 14.00 -27.86 6.78
C LYS A 152 14.18 -28.65 8.07
N ARG A 153 13.71 -28.10 9.21
CA ARG A 153 13.87 -28.72 10.52
C ARG A 153 12.90 -29.89 10.74
N TYR A 154 11.71 -29.80 10.18
CA TYR A 154 10.63 -30.77 10.34
C TYR A 154 10.08 -31.21 8.97
N PRO A 155 10.75 -32.12 8.25
CA PRO A 155 10.34 -32.52 6.89
C PRO A 155 8.93 -33.13 6.78
N GLY A 156 8.36 -33.61 7.89
CA GLY A 156 6.97 -34.11 7.95
C GLY A 156 5.92 -33.01 8.18
N LEU A 157 6.34 -31.75 8.32
CA LEU A 157 5.45 -30.62 8.52
C LEU A 157 5.19 -29.91 7.18
N SER A 158 3.92 -29.86 6.78
CA SER A 158 3.50 -28.99 5.67
C SER A 158 3.41 -27.57 6.20
N VAL A 159 4.13 -26.64 5.57
CA VAL A 159 4.07 -25.21 5.91
C VAL A 159 3.72 -24.44 4.65
N THR A 160 2.69 -23.59 4.73
CA THR A 160 2.17 -22.82 3.60
C THR A 160 2.20 -21.35 3.93
N VAL A 161 2.84 -20.57 3.05
CA VAL A 161 2.80 -19.10 3.04
C VAL A 161 1.98 -18.73 1.82
N LYS A 162 0.85 -18.03 2.00
CA LYS A 162 0.12 -17.47 0.85
C LYS A 162 0.93 -16.33 0.24
N ASP A 163 0.81 -16.10 -1.06
CA ASP A 163 1.65 -15.11 -1.76
C ASP A 163 1.52 -13.69 -1.20
N ASP A 164 0.35 -13.33 -0.68
CA ASP A 164 0.05 -12.03 -0.08
C ASP A 164 0.13 -12.01 1.46
N ALA A 165 0.43 -13.15 2.09
CA ALA A 165 0.49 -13.24 3.55
C ALA A 165 1.77 -12.59 4.10
N ARG A 166 1.58 -11.63 5.02
CA ARG A 166 2.68 -11.01 5.80
C ARG A 166 2.61 -11.30 7.30
N HIS A 167 1.46 -11.75 7.79
CA HIS A 167 1.21 -11.88 9.24
C HIS A 167 1.39 -13.29 9.77
N SER A 168 1.09 -14.31 8.95
CA SER A 168 1.27 -15.69 9.39
C SER A 168 1.37 -16.68 8.23
N ALA A 169 2.08 -17.76 8.50
CA ALA A 169 2.13 -18.96 7.68
C ALA A 169 1.40 -20.06 8.44
N THR A 170 0.64 -20.89 7.76
CA THR A 170 -0.02 -22.02 8.39
C THR A 170 0.88 -23.23 8.32
N PHE A 171 0.91 -24.01 9.39
CA PHE A 171 1.56 -25.32 9.39
C PHE A 171 0.58 -26.40 9.77
N TYR A 172 0.73 -27.58 9.19
CA TYR A 172 0.02 -28.76 9.63
C TYR A 172 0.80 -30.04 9.35
N ARG A 173 0.55 -31.06 10.17
CA ARG A 173 1.01 -32.43 9.99
C ARG A 173 -0.18 -33.36 10.03
N ASN A 174 -0.34 -34.13 8.96
CA ASN A 174 -1.41 -35.12 8.82
C ASN A 174 -0.89 -36.30 7.97
N ASP A 175 -0.01 -37.12 8.56
CA ASP A 175 0.75 -38.17 7.84
C ASP A 175 0.37 -39.60 8.26
N ASN A 176 -0.72 -39.80 9.02
CA ASN A 176 -1.16 -41.07 9.61
C ASN A 176 -0.11 -41.82 10.46
N LYS A 177 1.09 -41.24 10.67
CA LYS A 177 2.22 -41.83 11.40
C LYS A 177 2.48 -41.12 12.73
N GLY A 178 1.72 -40.08 13.04
CA GLY A 178 1.81 -39.31 14.27
C GLY A 178 0.52 -38.55 14.56
N PRO A 179 0.48 -37.85 15.71
CA PRO A 179 -0.67 -37.03 16.05
C PRO A 179 -0.83 -35.90 15.04
N TYR A 180 -2.08 -35.59 14.73
CA TYR A 180 -2.43 -34.40 13.96
C TYR A 180 -1.89 -33.16 14.68
N LEU A 181 -1.32 -32.22 13.92
CA LEU A 181 -0.87 -30.94 14.45
C LEU A 181 -1.25 -29.86 13.46
N SER A 182 -1.83 -28.76 13.91
CA SER A 182 -2.00 -27.56 13.09
C SER A 182 -1.82 -26.29 13.91
N GLY A 183 -1.40 -25.24 13.22
CA GLY A 183 -1.19 -23.95 13.83
C GLY A 183 -0.70 -22.91 12.83
N SER A 184 -0.24 -21.79 13.37
CA SER A 184 0.32 -20.70 12.57
C SER A 184 1.63 -20.21 13.16
N VAL A 185 2.50 -19.67 12.31
CA VAL A 185 3.74 -19.01 12.72
C VAL A 185 3.76 -17.59 12.19
N GLY A 186 4.14 -16.64 13.03
CA GLY A 186 4.29 -15.24 12.69
C GLY A 186 5.68 -14.91 12.12
N PRO A 187 5.86 -13.71 11.55
CA PRO A 187 7.15 -13.24 11.03
C PRO A 187 8.21 -13.06 12.13
N ASP A 188 7.80 -12.87 13.39
CA ASP A 188 8.67 -12.75 14.56
C ASP A 188 9.09 -14.11 15.16
N GLY A 189 8.72 -15.21 14.50
CA GLY A 189 8.98 -16.56 14.98
C GLY A 189 8.02 -17.03 16.09
N SER A 190 7.06 -16.20 16.50
CA SER A 190 5.98 -16.66 17.38
C SER A 190 5.17 -17.74 16.68
N ALA A 191 4.74 -18.75 17.43
CA ALA A 191 3.90 -19.83 16.89
C ALA A 191 2.68 -20.03 17.78
N SER A 192 1.51 -20.19 17.15
CA SER A 192 0.31 -20.66 17.81
C SER A 192 0.04 -22.10 17.41
N ILE A 193 -0.36 -22.92 18.38
CA ILE A 193 -0.88 -24.25 18.12
C ILE A 193 -2.40 -24.16 18.24
N GLU A 194 -3.11 -24.46 17.15
CA GLU A 194 -4.57 -24.40 17.10
C GLU A 194 -5.19 -25.75 17.45
N ARG A 195 -4.57 -26.84 16.99
CA ARG A 195 -5.07 -28.20 17.22
C ARG A 195 -3.91 -29.17 17.36
N ILE A 196 -4.03 -30.05 18.36
CA ILE A 196 -3.23 -31.24 18.50
C ILE A 196 -4.21 -32.42 18.57
N GLY A 197 -3.99 -33.45 17.76
CA GLY A 197 -4.75 -34.69 17.82
C GLY A 197 -4.47 -35.47 19.10
N SER A 198 -5.11 -36.63 19.25
CA SER A 198 -4.92 -37.50 20.41
C SER A 198 -3.45 -37.86 20.59
N LEU A 199 -2.94 -37.62 21.79
CA LEU A 199 -1.59 -37.98 22.21
C LEU A 199 -1.63 -39.22 23.10
N THR A 200 -0.61 -40.08 23.03
CA THR A 200 -0.39 -41.06 24.09
C THR A 200 0.03 -40.35 25.39
N PRO A 201 -0.12 -40.99 26.56
CA PRO A 201 0.36 -40.42 27.81
C PRO A 201 1.84 -40.02 27.78
N GLU A 202 2.72 -40.80 27.13
CA GLU A 202 4.14 -40.45 27.02
C GLU A 202 4.36 -39.22 26.13
N GLN A 203 3.60 -39.09 25.05
CA GLN A 203 3.67 -37.93 24.16
C GLN A 203 3.18 -36.66 24.86
N PHE A 204 2.05 -36.75 25.58
CA PHE A 204 1.53 -35.65 26.37
C PHE A 204 2.52 -35.19 27.45
N ALA A 205 3.12 -36.14 28.19
CA ALA A 205 4.14 -35.83 29.20
C ALA A 205 5.34 -35.08 28.60
N ARG A 206 5.80 -35.45 27.40
CA ARG A 206 6.89 -34.74 26.70
C ARG A 206 6.51 -33.32 26.30
N VAL A 207 5.28 -33.10 25.83
CA VAL A 207 4.77 -31.76 25.52
C VAL A 207 4.72 -30.91 26.78
N MET A 208 4.17 -31.45 27.87
CA MET A 208 4.09 -30.73 29.14
C MET A 208 5.48 -30.39 29.70
N ALA A 209 6.44 -31.31 29.62
CA ALA A 209 7.82 -31.05 30.03
C ALA A 209 8.51 -29.97 29.19
N ALA A 210 8.17 -29.85 27.90
CA ALA A 210 8.69 -28.80 27.03
C ALA A 210 8.07 -27.42 27.30
N LEU A 211 6.80 -27.37 27.70
CA LEU A 211 6.08 -26.13 28.00
C LEU A 211 6.30 -25.63 29.43
N TYR A 212 6.48 -26.56 30.37
CA TYR A 212 6.71 -26.32 31.79
C TYR A 212 8.00 -27.02 32.21
N PRO A 213 9.18 -26.53 31.78
CA PRO A 213 10.43 -27.08 32.26
C PRO A 213 10.47 -26.90 33.78
N VAL A 214 10.49 -28.01 34.51
CA VAL A 214 10.61 -27.97 35.96
C VAL A 214 12.00 -27.44 36.27
N ASP A 215 12.08 -26.20 36.77
CA ASP A 215 13.34 -25.65 37.25
C ASP A 215 13.90 -26.61 38.31
N ALA A 216 15.13 -27.09 38.08
CA ALA A 216 15.79 -28.08 38.92
C ALA A 216 16.01 -27.62 40.39
N LYS A 217 15.57 -26.40 40.76
CA LYS A 217 15.67 -25.83 42.10
C LYS A 217 14.55 -26.23 43.05
N GLU A 218 13.43 -26.77 42.58
CA GLU A 218 12.30 -27.14 43.45
C GLU A 218 12.27 -28.62 43.86
N ARG A 219 13.34 -29.37 43.58
CA ARG A 219 13.55 -30.71 44.16
C ARG A 219 14.44 -30.60 45.40
N ARG A 220 13.87 -30.13 46.50
CA ARG A 220 14.41 -30.34 47.86
C ARG A 220 13.34 -30.94 48.75
#